data_AF-A0A1V5H3P5-F1
#
_entry.id   AF-A0A1V5H3P5-F1
#
_cell.length_a   1.000
_cell.length_b   1.000
_cell.length_c   1.000
_cell.angle_alpha   90.00
_cell.angle_beta   90.00
_cell.angle_gamma   90.00
#
_symmetry.space_group_name_H-M   'P 1'
#
loop_
_entity.id
_entity.type
_entity.pdbx_description
1 polymer ?
#
loop_
_entity_poly.entity_id
_entity_poly.type
_entity_poly.pdbx_seq_one_letter_code
_entity_poly.pdbx_strand_id
1 'polypeptide(L)' 'MKRIAAFLTEGMRTHDHPIFIEEAKRLGINVTEHIPEDIYRLMELFLQPDRQRPSVQYIPVPYKRDGQDKRKDR' A
#
# COMPACT_ATOMS: atom_id res chain seq x y z
N MET A 1 -18.25 -3.90 -13.18
CA MET A 1 -17.79 -3.90 -11.77
C MET A 1 -17.46 -5.30 -11.24
N LYS A 2 -18.37 -6.29 -11.27
CA LYS A 2 -18.15 -7.64 -10.68
C LYS A 2 -16.86 -8.36 -11.16
N ARG A 3 -16.54 -8.27 -12.46
CA ARG A 3 -15.34 -8.89 -13.06
C ARG A 3 -14.02 -8.26 -12.56
N ILE A 4 -13.99 -6.95 -12.38
CA ILE A 4 -12.81 -6.22 -11.91
C ILE A 4 -12.57 -6.53 -10.44
N ALA A 5 -13.63 -6.51 -9.63
CA ALA A 5 -13.55 -6.86 -8.21
C ALA A 5 -12.99 -8.28 -8.02
N ALA A 6 -13.56 -9.26 -8.71
CA ALA A 6 -13.07 -10.64 -8.67
C ALA A 6 -11.58 -10.74 -9.08
N PHE A 7 -11.21 -10.13 -10.21
CA PHE A 7 -9.82 -10.11 -10.69
C PHE A 7 -8.83 -9.55 -9.67
N LEU A 8 -9.19 -8.50 -8.93
CA LEU A 8 -8.33 -7.87 -7.92
C LEU A 8 -8.31 -8.64 -6.58
N THR A 9 -9.28 -9.50 -6.30
CA THR A 9 -9.44 -10.16 -4.99
C THR A 9 -9.22 -11.68 -4.99
N GLU A 10 -9.14 -12.33 -6.15
CA GLU A 10 -8.99 -13.79 -6.29
C GLU A 10 -7.66 -14.36 -5.77
N GLY A 11 -6.72 -13.51 -5.32
CA GLY A 11 -5.45 -13.95 -4.73
C GLY A 11 -4.42 -14.49 -5.73
N MET A 12 -4.74 -14.46 -7.03
CA MET A 12 -3.80 -14.81 -8.11
C MET A 12 -2.69 -13.75 -8.29
N ARG A 13 -2.86 -12.56 -7.71
CA ARG A 13 -1.94 -11.42 -7.82
C ARG A 13 -1.40 -11.08 -6.43
N THR A 14 -0.07 -11.03 -6.32
CA THR A 14 0.63 -10.56 -5.12
C THR A 14 0.71 -9.03 -5.11
N HIS A 15 1.05 -8.46 -3.95
CA HIS A 15 1.23 -7.01 -3.79
C HIS A 15 2.26 -6.40 -4.76
N ASP A 16 3.24 -7.19 -5.20
CA ASP A 16 4.30 -6.77 -6.11
C ASP A 16 3.97 -7.00 -7.59
N HIS A 17 2.76 -7.46 -7.93
CA HIS A 17 2.40 -7.67 -9.33
C HIS A 17 1.75 -6.41 -9.92
N PRO A 18 2.48 -5.61 -10.73
CA PRO A 18 1.91 -4.41 -11.33
C PRO A 18 0.85 -4.77 -12.38
N ILE A 19 -0.22 -3.99 -12.44
CA ILE A 19 -1.22 -4.06 -13.51
C ILE A 19 -0.81 -3.06 -14.58
N PHE A 20 -0.33 -3.56 -15.72
CA PHE A 20 0.06 -2.71 -16.84
C PHE A 20 -1.15 -2.17 -17.60
N ILE A 21 -0.95 -1.07 -18.34
CA ILE A 21 -2.01 -0.38 -19.09
C ILE A 21 -2.83 -1.31 -19.98
N GLU A 22 -2.17 -2.22 -20.69
CA GLU A 22 -2.82 -3.18 -21.59
C GLU A 22 -3.71 -4.16 -20.84
N GLU A 23 -3.30 -4.57 -19.64
CA GLU A 23 -4.11 -5.42 -18.78
C GLU A 23 -5.31 -4.66 -18.21
N ALA A 24 -5.10 -3.42 -17.75
CA ALA A 24 -6.17 -2.57 -17.25
C ALA A 24 -7.26 -2.30 -18.31
N LYS A 25 -6.86 -2.04 -19.57
CA LYS A 25 -7.79 -1.91 -20.70
C LYS A 25 -8.60 -3.20 -20.94
N ARG A 26 -7.95 -4.38 -20.95
CA ARG A 26 -8.64 -5.69 -21.10
C ARG A 26 -9.63 -6.00 -19.98
N LEU A 27 -9.38 -5.46 -18.79
CA LEU A 27 -10.25 -5.57 -17.63
C LEU A 27 -11.46 -4.62 -17.70
N GLY A 28 -11.43 -3.65 -18.63
CA GLY A 28 -12.46 -2.61 -18.75
C GLY A 28 -12.30 -1.50 -17.72
N ILE A 29 -11.08 -1.31 -17.19
CA ILE A 29 -10.77 -0.15 -16.35
C ILE A 29 -10.57 1.04 -17.28
N ASN A 30 -11.23 2.16 -16.98
CA ASN A 30 -11.03 3.40 -17.72
C ASN A 30 -9.68 4.02 -17.32
N VAL A 31 -8.66 3.80 -18.14
CA VAL A 31 -7.29 4.25 -17.90
C VAL A 31 -6.79 5.06 -19.11
N THR A 32 -5.98 6.08 -18.82
CA THR A 32 -5.34 6.94 -19.83
C THR A 32 -3.83 6.77 -19.72
N GLU A 33 -3.13 6.72 -20.85
CA GLU A 33 -1.68 6.51 -20.88
C GLU A 33 -0.87 7.74 -20.46
N HIS A 34 -1.40 8.94 -20.73
CA HIS A 34 -0.69 10.19 -20.52
C HIS A 34 -1.43 11.06 -19.52
N ILE A 35 -0.67 11.62 -18.58
CA ILE A 35 -1.13 12.67 -17.67
C ILE A 35 -0.95 14.02 -18.39
N PRO A 36 -1.96 14.91 -18.43
CA PRO A 36 -1.82 16.23 -19.04
C PRO A 36 -0.74 17.07 -18.35
N GLU A 37 -0.05 17.93 -19.12
CA GLU A 37 1.03 18.78 -18.62
C GLU A 37 0.61 19.67 -17.44
N ASP A 38 -0.61 20.22 -17.50
CA ASP A 38 -1.16 21.07 -16.42
C ASP A 38 -1.24 20.34 -15.07
N ILE A 39 -1.42 19.02 -15.07
CA ILE A 39 -1.44 18.20 -13.86
C ILE A 39 -0.03 18.03 -13.30
N TYR A 40 0.99 17.85 -14.15
CA TYR A 40 2.39 17.86 -13.70
C TYR A 40 2.75 19.20 -13.10
N ARG A 41 2.35 20.30 -13.75
CA ARG A 41 2.57 21.66 -13.23
C ARG A 41 1.89 21.89 -11.89
N LEU A 42 0.72 21.30 -11.66
CA LEU A 42 0.06 21.31 -10.36
C LEU A 42 0.84 20.51 -9.31
N MET A 43 1.34 19.32 -9.67
CA MET A 43 2.12 18.47 -8.75
C MET A 43 3.42 19.14 -8.30
N GLU A 44 4.06 19.94 -9.14
CA GLU A 44 5.27 20.70 -8.79
C GLU A 44 5.05 21.68 -7.63
N LEU A 45 3.82 22.15 -7.41
CA LEU A 45 3.49 23.05 -6.30
C LEU A 45 3.46 22.33 -4.95
N PHE A 46 3.33 21.00 -4.94
CA PHE A 46 3.27 20.18 -3.74
C PHE A 46 4.50 19.28 -3.68
N LEU A 47 5.55 19.75 -3.01
CA LEU A 47 6.75 18.96 -2.76
C LEU A 47 6.37 17.61 -2.13
N GLN A 48 6.88 16.52 -2.70
CA GLN A 48 6.77 15.21 -2.08
C GLN A 48 7.45 15.27 -0.71
N PRO A 49 6.81 14.75 0.36
CA PRO A 49 7.44 14.73 1.67
C PRO A 49 8.72 13.91 1.59
N ASP A 50 9.83 14.48 2.07
CA ASP A 50 11.05 13.73 2.30
C ASP A 50 10.71 12.49 3.13
N ARG A 51 11.18 11.32 2.67
CA ARG A 51 10.94 10.01 3.29
C ARG A 51 10.94 10.12 4.81
N GLN A 52 9.73 10.14 5.40
CA GLN A 52 9.63 10.11 6.84
C GLN A 52 10.11 8.76 7.34
N ARG A 53 10.67 8.80 8.56
CA ARG A 53 11.01 7.61 9.34
C ARG A 53 9.86 6.60 9.22
N PRO A 54 10.14 5.31 8.96
CA PRO A 54 9.09 4.30 8.85
C PRO A 54 8.17 4.37 10.08
N SER A 55 6.86 4.51 9.85
CA SER A 55 5.85 4.55 10.92
C SER A 55 5.79 3.26 11.73
N VAL A 56 6.38 2.19 11.19
CA VAL A 56 6.52 0.88 11.83
C VAL A 56 8.01 0.55 11.94
N GLN A 57 8.50 0.46 13.17
CA GLN A 57 9.84 -0.06 13.45
C GLN A 57 9.74 -1.56 13.76
N TYR A 58 10.42 -2.39 12.96
CA TYR A 58 10.57 -3.81 13.28
C TYR A 58 11.47 -3.95 14.50
N ILE A 59 10.94 -4.51 15.59
CA ILE A 59 11.69 -4.84 16.79
C ILE A 59 12.01 -6.34 16.73
N PRO A 60 13.28 -6.75 16.57
CA PRO A 60 13.67 -8.16 16.40
C PRO A 60 13.63 -8.98 17.70
N VAL A 61 12.98 -8.49 18.74
CA VAL A 61 12.82 -9.21 20.01
C VAL A 61 11.35 -9.58 20.23
N PRO A 62 11.06 -10.77 20.78
CA PRO A 62 9.70 -11.13 21.15
C PRO A 62 9.11 -10.10 22.12
N TYR A 63 7.87 -9.66 21.87
CA TYR A 63 7.13 -8.82 22.82
C TYR A 63 7.01 -9.58 24.15
N LYS A 64 7.68 -9.08 25.21
CA LYS A 64 7.41 -9.56 26.55
C LYS A 64 5.98 -9.16 26.90
N ARG A 65 5.17 -10.14 27.32
CA ARG A 65 3.85 -9.87 27.88
C ARG A 65 4.06 -9.20 29.23
N ASP A 66 3.98 -7.88 29.27
CA ASP A 66 3.89 -7.14 30.52
C ASP A 66 2.58 -7.51 31.21
N GLY A 67 2.67 -8.44 32.17
CA GLY A 67 1.49 -8.93 32.86
C GLY A 67 1.71 -10.02 33.90
N GLN A 68 2.94 -10.25 34.38
CA GLN A 68 3.18 -11.12 35.54
C GLN A 68 4.29 -10.55 36.43
N ASP A 69 4.07 -9.35 36.94
CA ASP A 69 4.49 -9.04 38.30
C ASP A 69 3.22 -8.72 39.08
N LYS A 70 2.78 -9.66 39.93
CA LYS A 70 2.43 -9.44 41.34
C LYS A 70 2.12 -10.78 42.00
N ARG A 71 2.74 -10.95 43.18
CA ARG A 71 2.45 -11.87 44.30
C ARG A 71 3.19 -13.20 44.30
N LYS A 72 4.29 -13.24 45.06
CA LYS A 72 4.25 -14.01 46.31
C LYS A 72 5.14 -13.37 47.39
N ASP A 73 4.46 -12.73 48.33
CA ASP A 73 4.91 -12.54 49.71
C ASP A 73 5.18 -13.92 50.36
N ARG A 74 6.18 -13.95 51.26
CA ARG A 74 6.75 -15.07 52.06
C ARG A 74 7.93 -15.82 51.49
#